data_AF-A0A9P1MWY9-F1
#
_entry.id   AF-A0A9P1MWY9-F1
#
_cell.length_a   1.000
_cell.length_b   1.000
_cell.length_c   1.000
_cell.angle_alpha   90.00
_cell.angle_beta   90.00
_cell.angle_gamma   90.00
#
_symmetry.space_group_name_H-M   'P 1'
#
loop_
_entity.id
_entity.type
_entity.pdbx_description
1 polymer ?
#
loop_
_entity_poly.entity_id
_entity_poly.type
_entity_poly.pdbx_seq_one_letter_code
_entity_poly.pdbx_strand_id
1 'polypeptide(L)'
;MRTVLPRIVFISLFLLMTMKVNCENEKDDIVKVKRRRRSDIAPFLGSGGSHPDEMLIDRSNWHCGSDNFSRNFTHSEIAKNCPSLAGAVNHCCAIHDDCYGQQKGQDFCDEQFCECNRAATRLPTSQAVKCRQTLGESCTILKLLGFWAYGDSNYTNPEKHANVKPISPKSVTEIEEDYLYLYQACPHNNITLASCSINFDVCTDVHSIDFCAADLCHCILDSAQESPSMFSKNCSKETTITCRAILNYSSQILAAKSATKINVIICTVMFIAAVFMILIGWSLWKRQQQRKTQQEKQEHGKVMHTVESARSVNPLLDDETD
;
A
#
# COMPACT_ATOMS: atom_id res chain seq x y z
N MET A 1 -1.58 37.38 -48.54
CA MET A 1 -0.63 37.15 -47.43
C MET A 1 -1.41 36.92 -46.14
N ARG A 2 -1.52 35.67 -45.68
CA ARG A 2 -1.99 35.33 -44.33
C ARG A 2 -1.08 34.22 -43.81
N THR A 3 -0.18 34.58 -42.92
CA THR A 3 0.76 33.68 -42.25
C THR A 3 0.02 32.92 -41.15
N VAL A 4 -0.17 31.62 -41.35
CA VAL A 4 -0.67 30.70 -40.33
C VAL A 4 0.55 30.16 -39.58
N LEU A 5 0.81 30.70 -38.39
CA LEU A 5 1.79 30.13 -37.46
C LEU A 5 1.20 28.88 -36.76
N PRO A 6 2.01 27.86 -36.45
CA PRO A 6 1.51 26.58 -35.94
C PRO A 6 1.23 26.65 -34.43
N ARG A 7 -0.01 26.32 -34.04
CA ARG A 7 -0.51 26.17 -32.67
C ARG A 7 0.19 25.09 -31.81
N ILE A 8 1.22 24.44 -32.32
CA ILE A 8 1.84 23.26 -31.69
C ILE A 8 2.83 23.65 -30.58
N VAL A 9 3.40 24.86 -30.62
CA VAL A 9 4.40 25.30 -29.61
C VAL A 9 3.77 25.64 -28.25
N PHE A 10 2.47 25.98 -28.20
CA PHE A 10 1.82 26.42 -26.95
C PHE A 10 1.45 25.29 -25.98
N ILE A 11 1.33 24.04 -26.45
CA ILE A 11 0.92 22.91 -25.59
C ILE A 11 2.11 22.36 -24.79
N SER A 12 3.35 22.48 -25.29
CA SER A 12 4.53 21.99 -24.58
C SER A 12 4.98 22.86 -23.41
N LEU A 13 4.66 24.17 -23.42
CA LEU A 13 5.04 25.07 -22.33
C LEU A 13 4.08 24.99 -21.12
N PHE A 14 2.85 24.52 -21.33
CA PHE A 14 1.83 24.43 -20.27
C PHE A 14 2.02 23.22 -19.34
N LEU A 15 2.68 22.15 -19.83
CA LEU A 15 2.97 20.95 -19.03
C LEU A 15 4.19 21.09 -18.10
N LEU A 16 5.04 22.09 -18.30
CA LEU A 16 6.23 22.31 -17.46
C LEU A 16 5.97 23.21 -16.23
N MET A 17 4.81 23.86 -16.11
CA MET A 17 4.55 24.83 -15.03
C MET A 17 3.73 24.31 -13.84
N THR A 18 3.27 23.05 -13.83
CA THR A 18 2.41 22.53 -12.75
C THR A 18 3.10 21.69 -11.66
N MET A 19 4.44 21.54 -11.69
CA MET A 19 5.17 20.83 -10.63
C MET A 19 6.01 21.77 -9.78
N LYS A 20 5.34 22.65 -9.03
CA LYS A 20 5.96 23.37 -7.91
C LYS A 20 5.21 23.01 -6.65
N VAL A 21 5.58 21.86 -6.08
CA VAL A 21 5.12 21.40 -4.77
C VAL A 21 5.80 22.31 -3.73
N ASN A 22 5.03 23.24 -3.18
CA ASN A 22 5.43 24.05 -2.03
C ASN A 22 5.36 23.18 -0.78
N CYS A 23 6.52 22.72 -0.30
CA CYS A 23 6.70 22.14 1.03
C CYS A 23 7.49 23.14 1.90
N GLU A 24 6.90 24.29 2.23
CA GLU A 24 7.47 25.15 3.27
C GLU A 24 6.37 25.78 4.12
N ASN A 25 6.56 25.64 5.44
CA ASN A 25 5.93 26.34 6.56
C ASN A 25 4.62 25.76 7.12
N GLU A 26 4.76 24.72 7.93
CA GLU A 26 3.86 24.49 9.06
C GLU A 26 4.65 24.82 10.34
N LYS A 27 4.32 25.97 10.93
CA LYS A 27 4.87 26.43 12.22
C LYS A 27 4.03 25.87 13.35
N ASP A 28 4.73 25.47 14.40
CA ASP A 28 4.26 24.85 15.64
C ASP A 28 3.03 25.55 16.26
N ASP A 29 1.84 25.06 15.95
CA ASP A 29 0.70 25.14 16.86
C ASP A 29 0.77 23.94 17.79
N ILE A 30 1.07 24.19 19.07
CA ILE A 30 0.93 23.21 20.16
C ILE A 30 -0.57 22.96 20.34
N VAL A 31 -1.12 22.12 19.47
CA VAL A 31 -2.43 21.50 19.63
C VAL A 31 -2.34 20.74 20.94
N LYS A 32 -3.20 21.08 21.91
CA LYS A 32 -3.50 20.16 23.03
C LYS A 32 -4.10 18.92 22.42
N VAL A 33 -3.24 17.98 22.02
CA VAL A 33 -3.62 16.68 21.51
C VAL A 33 -4.43 16.02 22.62
N LYS A 34 -5.75 16.02 22.46
CA LYS A 34 -6.64 15.22 23.28
C LYS A 34 -6.12 13.81 23.14
N ARG A 35 -5.50 13.27 24.20
CA ARG A 35 -4.99 11.90 24.27
C ARG A 35 -6.03 11.00 23.59
N ARG A 36 -5.71 10.48 22.40
CA ARG A 36 -6.55 9.45 21.77
C ARG A 36 -6.69 8.35 22.80
N ARG A 37 -7.92 7.90 23.05
CA ARG A 37 -8.10 6.81 24.00
C ARG A 37 -7.64 5.53 23.29
N ARG A 38 -7.10 4.57 24.05
CA ARG A 38 -6.66 3.23 23.58
C ARG A 38 -7.64 2.56 22.60
N SER A 39 -8.92 2.87 22.68
CA SER A 39 -9.97 2.31 21.81
C SER A 39 -10.02 2.89 20.39
N ASP A 40 -9.24 3.91 20.06
CA ASP A 40 -9.22 4.47 18.71
C ASP A 40 -8.26 3.73 17.75
N ILE A 41 -7.56 2.69 18.22
CA ILE A 41 -6.49 1.95 17.50
C ILE A 41 -7.05 0.81 16.63
N ALA A 42 -8.11 0.15 17.08
CA ALA A 42 -8.70 -0.98 16.37
C ALA A 42 -9.40 -0.70 15.00
N PRO A 43 -9.70 0.54 14.56
CA PRO A 43 -10.25 0.77 13.22
C PRO A 43 -9.31 0.45 12.07
N PHE A 44 -8.00 0.42 12.30
CA PHE A 44 -7.01 0.47 11.22
C PHE A 44 -6.73 -0.93 10.63
N LEU A 45 -6.88 -1.98 11.43
CA LEU A 45 -6.57 -3.38 11.06
C LEU A 45 -7.73 -4.13 10.38
N GLY A 46 -8.83 -3.46 10.06
CA GLY A 46 -10.02 -4.06 9.44
C GLY A 46 -10.40 -3.48 8.08
N SER A 47 -9.50 -2.71 7.46
CA SER A 47 -9.79 -2.00 6.20
C SER A 47 -9.66 -2.92 4.98
N GLY A 48 -10.58 -3.89 4.88
CA GLY A 48 -11.15 -4.37 3.62
C GLY A 48 -10.19 -4.92 2.58
N GLY A 49 -9.46 -6.00 2.91
CA GLY A 49 -8.95 -6.89 1.86
C GLY A 49 -10.07 -7.35 0.94
N SER A 50 -9.78 -7.45 -0.37
CA SER A 50 -10.75 -7.92 -1.36
C SER A 50 -11.20 -9.36 -1.10
N HIS A 51 -10.36 -10.16 -0.43
CA HIS A 51 -10.70 -11.50 0.01
C HIS A 51 -10.73 -11.61 1.54
N PRO A 52 -11.79 -12.26 2.09
CA PRO A 52 -11.94 -12.41 3.53
C PRO A 52 -10.83 -13.27 4.17
N ASP A 53 -10.21 -14.17 3.41
CA ASP A 53 -9.23 -15.14 3.91
C ASP A 53 -7.78 -14.59 3.95
N GLU A 54 -7.51 -13.45 3.28
CA GLU A 54 -6.16 -12.85 3.20
C GLU A 54 -5.70 -12.24 4.54
N MET A 55 -6.61 -12.02 5.49
CA MET A 55 -6.29 -11.40 6.78
C MET A 55 -6.19 -12.41 7.95
N LEU A 56 -6.16 -13.71 7.63
CA LEU A 56 -6.08 -14.76 8.64
C LEU A 56 -4.68 -14.86 9.25
N ILE A 57 -4.62 -14.75 10.59
CA ILE A 57 -3.38 -14.96 11.34
C ILE A 57 -3.11 -16.46 11.47
N ASP A 58 -1.85 -16.86 11.27
CA ASP A 58 -1.43 -18.25 11.54
C ASP A 58 -1.71 -18.63 13.01
N ARG A 59 -2.14 -19.87 13.22
CA ARG A 59 -2.51 -20.37 14.55
C ARG A 59 -1.39 -20.24 15.59
N SER A 60 -0.13 -20.40 15.18
CA SER A 60 1.01 -20.25 16.10
C SER A 60 1.17 -18.83 16.64
N ASN A 61 0.66 -17.85 15.90
CA ASN A 61 0.69 -16.41 16.20
C ASN A 61 -0.63 -15.89 16.80
N TRP A 62 -1.57 -16.79 17.11
CA TRP A 62 -2.88 -16.42 17.67
C TRP A 62 -2.83 -16.30 19.20
N HIS A 63 -3.12 -15.13 19.77
CA HIS A 63 -2.99 -14.81 21.19
C HIS A 63 -4.29 -14.96 21.99
N CYS A 64 -5.47 -14.95 21.38
CA CYS A 64 -6.71 -15.07 22.15
C CYS A 64 -6.85 -16.46 22.78
N GLY A 65 -6.88 -16.54 24.11
CA GLY A 65 -7.08 -17.79 24.87
C GLY A 65 -5.92 -18.09 25.83
N SER A 66 -6.21 -18.75 26.94
CA SER A 66 -5.24 -19.01 28.01
C SER A 66 -4.37 -20.25 27.79
N ASP A 67 -4.82 -21.19 26.96
CA ASP A 67 -4.14 -22.46 26.68
C ASP A 67 -4.31 -22.87 25.21
N ASN A 68 -3.66 -23.95 24.80
CA ASN A 68 -3.73 -24.42 23.41
C ASN A 68 -5.16 -24.77 22.96
N PHE A 69 -6.01 -25.28 23.85
CA PHE A 69 -7.37 -25.67 23.51
C PHE A 69 -8.24 -24.44 23.24
N SER A 70 -8.26 -23.49 24.17
CA SER A 70 -8.98 -22.22 24.05
C SER A 70 -8.44 -21.34 22.91
N ARG A 71 -7.11 -21.32 22.67
CA ARG A 71 -6.51 -20.65 21.51
C ARG A 71 -6.98 -21.26 20.19
N ASN A 72 -7.01 -22.59 20.09
CA ASN A 72 -7.51 -23.27 18.89
C ASN A 72 -9.00 -23.01 18.66
N PHE A 73 -9.80 -23.05 19.73
CA PHE A 73 -11.24 -22.81 19.65
C PHE A 73 -11.54 -21.38 19.18
N THR A 74 -10.94 -20.37 19.83
CA THR A 74 -11.18 -18.97 19.47
C THR A 74 -10.64 -18.63 18.08
N HIS A 75 -9.49 -19.17 17.68
CA HIS A 75 -8.95 -19.03 16.32
C HIS A 75 -9.95 -19.55 15.29
N SER A 76 -10.49 -20.76 15.51
CA SER A 76 -11.47 -21.37 14.62
C SER A 76 -12.76 -20.55 14.53
N GLU A 77 -13.26 -20.03 15.66
CA GLU A 77 -14.48 -19.23 15.67
C GLU A 77 -14.30 -17.87 14.98
N ILE A 78 -13.17 -17.20 15.18
CA ILE A 78 -12.91 -15.93 14.50
C ILE A 78 -12.67 -16.14 13.00
N ALA A 79 -11.88 -17.14 12.63
CA ALA A 79 -11.63 -17.47 11.22
C ALA A 79 -12.93 -17.80 10.47
N LYS A 80 -13.89 -18.45 11.14
CA LYS A 80 -15.19 -18.79 10.55
C LYS A 80 -16.14 -17.60 10.46
N ASN A 81 -16.22 -16.78 11.49
CA ASN A 81 -17.28 -15.78 11.63
C ASN A 81 -16.87 -14.37 11.18
N CYS A 82 -15.58 -14.02 11.31
CA CYS A 82 -15.05 -12.70 10.97
C CYS A 82 -13.54 -12.73 10.62
N PRO A 83 -13.15 -13.45 9.55
CA PRO A 83 -11.75 -13.60 9.17
C PRO A 83 -11.07 -12.27 8.84
N SER A 84 -11.81 -11.31 8.26
CA SER A 84 -11.31 -9.95 7.97
C SER A 84 -10.98 -9.11 9.21
N LEU A 85 -11.41 -9.53 10.41
CA LEU A 85 -11.13 -8.86 11.67
C LEU A 85 -10.17 -9.66 12.56
N ALA A 86 -9.65 -10.79 12.08
CA ALA A 86 -8.81 -11.69 12.86
C ALA A 86 -7.58 -10.98 13.44
N GLY A 87 -6.83 -10.23 12.62
CA GLY A 87 -5.68 -9.46 13.08
C GLY A 87 -6.01 -8.42 14.17
N ALA A 88 -7.11 -7.68 13.99
CA ALA A 88 -7.57 -6.68 14.95
C ALA A 88 -7.97 -7.31 16.30
N VAL A 89 -8.74 -8.40 16.27
CA VAL A 89 -9.16 -9.14 17.47
C VAL A 89 -7.96 -9.77 18.17
N ASN A 90 -7.07 -10.39 17.40
CA ASN A 90 -5.84 -10.97 17.92
C ASN A 90 -4.96 -9.93 18.63
N HIS A 91 -4.91 -8.71 18.10
CA HIS A 91 -4.20 -7.60 18.71
C HIS A 91 -4.81 -7.17 20.04
N CYS A 92 -6.13 -7.10 20.13
CA CYS A 92 -6.81 -6.82 21.40
C CYS A 92 -6.46 -7.86 22.47
N CYS A 93 -6.34 -9.13 22.09
CA CYS A 93 -5.88 -10.19 23.00
C CYS A 93 -4.42 -10.02 23.42
N ALA A 94 -3.52 -9.67 22.49
CA ALA A 94 -2.11 -9.40 22.81
C ALA A 94 -1.95 -8.26 23.83
N ILE A 95 -2.71 -7.17 23.66
CA ILE A 95 -2.73 -6.03 24.61
C ILE A 95 -3.26 -6.49 25.98
N HIS A 96 -4.30 -7.33 26.00
CA HIS A 96 -4.89 -7.87 27.23
C HIS A 96 -3.90 -8.77 27.98
N ASP A 97 -3.22 -9.67 27.28
CA ASP A 97 -2.20 -10.55 27.86
C ASP A 97 -1.04 -9.76 28.48
N ASP A 98 -0.53 -8.74 27.79
CA ASP A 98 0.50 -7.83 28.35
C ASP A 98 -0.03 -7.06 29.56
N CYS A 99 -1.30 -6.63 29.54
CA CYS A 99 -1.95 -5.95 30.68
C CYS A 99 -2.06 -6.87 31.91
N TYR A 100 -2.48 -8.11 31.69
CA TYR A 100 -2.56 -9.17 32.69
C TYR A 100 -1.18 -9.48 33.26
N GLY A 101 -0.17 -9.64 32.40
CA GLY A 101 1.18 -9.91 32.87
C GLY A 101 1.77 -8.77 33.67
N GLN A 102 1.47 -7.52 33.31
CA GLN A 102 1.84 -6.34 34.08
C GLN A 102 1.03 -6.15 35.37
N GLN A 103 0.03 -6.99 35.63
CA GLN A 103 -0.80 -6.96 36.83
C GLN A 103 -1.45 -5.58 37.07
N LYS A 104 -1.94 -4.93 36.01
CA LYS A 104 -2.59 -3.60 36.07
C LYS A 104 -3.99 -3.62 36.70
N GLY A 105 -4.45 -4.76 37.20
CA GLY A 105 -5.80 -5.00 37.74
C GLY A 105 -6.71 -5.68 36.72
N GLN A 106 -7.37 -6.77 37.13
CA GLN A 106 -8.24 -7.58 36.26
C GLN A 106 -9.34 -6.74 35.61
N ASP A 107 -10.17 -6.06 36.41
CA ASP A 107 -11.29 -5.25 35.93
C ASP A 107 -10.84 -4.18 34.92
N PHE A 108 -9.68 -3.58 35.16
CA PHE A 108 -9.10 -2.60 34.26
C PHE A 108 -8.71 -3.24 32.93
N CYS A 109 -7.97 -4.35 32.95
CA CYS A 109 -7.56 -5.03 31.74
C CYS A 109 -8.76 -5.57 30.94
N ASP A 110 -9.74 -6.16 31.61
CA ASP A 110 -10.97 -6.69 30.98
C ASP A 110 -11.79 -5.58 30.32
N GLU A 111 -11.95 -4.44 30.98
CA GLU A 111 -12.67 -3.31 30.38
C GLU A 111 -11.94 -2.77 29.13
N GLN A 112 -10.60 -2.73 29.17
CA GLN A 112 -9.77 -2.26 28.06
C GLN A 112 -9.80 -3.22 26.87
N PHE A 113 -9.77 -4.53 27.13
CA PHE A 113 -10.02 -5.56 26.13
C PHE A 113 -11.39 -5.40 25.47
N CYS A 114 -12.43 -5.18 26.27
CA CYS A 114 -13.78 -4.99 25.78
C CYS A 114 -13.98 -3.73 24.94
N GLU A 115 -13.36 -2.62 25.33
CA GLU A 115 -13.32 -1.40 24.53
C GLU A 115 -12.55 -1.63 23.21
N CYS A 116 -11.43 -2.35 23.25
CA CYS A 116 -10.66 -2.70 22.04
C CYS A 116 -11.49 -3.53 21.05
N ASN A 117 -12.16 -4.60 21.51
CA ASN A 117 -13.01 -5.43 20.65
C ASN A 117 -14.20 -4.67 20.07
N ARG A 118 -14.82 -3.78 20.85
CA ARG A 118 -15.90 -2.90 20.36
C ARG A 118 -15.40 -1.99 19.24
N ALA A 119 -14.19 -1.45 19.38
CA ALA A 119 -13.58 -0.63 18.35
C ALA A 119 -13.18 -1.45 17.10
N ALA A 120 -12.65 -2.66 17.27
CA ALA A 120 -12.27 -3.56 16.17
C ALA A 120 -13.48 -3.93 15.32
N THR A 121 -14.64 -4.09 15.97
CA THR A 121 -15.89 -4.47 15.32
C THR A 121 -16.81 -3.28 15.05
N ARG A 122 -16.32 -2.03 15.11
CA ARG A 122 -17.19 -0.84 15.00
C ARG A 122 -17.80 -0.65 13.61
N LEU A 123 -17.12 -1.14 12.56
CA LEU A 123 -17.54 -0.94 11.18
C LEU A 123 -18.90 -1.61 10.93
N PRO A 124 -19.80 -1.00 10.13
CA PRO A 124 -21.14 -1.54 9.87
C PRO A 124 -21.12 -2.62 8.78
N THR A 125 -20.17 -3.56 8.82
CA THR A 125 -20.11 -4.69 7.88
C THR A 125 -20.84 -5.89 8.46
N SER A 126 -21.38 -6.77 7.59
CA SER A 126 -22.08 -7.98 8.03
C SER A 126 -21.18 -8.90 8.87
N GLN A 127 -19.89 -8.99 8.55
CA GLN A 127 -18.90 -9.73 9.34
C GLN A 127 -18.67 -9.07 10.70
N ALA A 128 -18.50 -7.74 10.75
CA ALA A 128 -18.29 -7.02 12.00
C ALA A 128 -19.48 -7.15 12.96
N VAL A 129 -20.72 -7.16 12.44
CA VAL A 129 -21.91 -7.39 13.27
C VAL A 129 -21.91 -8.79 13.90
N LYS A 130 -21.60 -9.83 13.12
CA LYS A 130 -21.48 -11.21 13.65
C LYS A 130 -20.36 -11.31 14.68
N CYS A 131 -19.19 -10.76 14.37
CA CYS A 131 -18.03 -10.74 15.25
C CYS A 131 -18.34 -10.03 16.57
N ARG A 132 -19.05 -8.89 16.52
CA ARG A 132 -19.44 -8.12 17.70
C ARG A 132 -20.32 -8.93 18.65
N GLN A 133 -21.23 -9.76 18.11
CA GLN A 133 -22.05 -10.65 18.94
C GLN A 133 -21.16 -11.67 19.66
N THR A 134 -20.29 -12.38 18.93
CA THR A 134 -19.36 -13.37 19.49
C THR A 134 -18.41 -12.75 20.54
N LEU A 135 -17.86 -11.57 20.28
CA LEU A 135 -16.95 -10.87 21.21
C LEU A 135 -17.67 -10.18 22.36
N GLY A 136 -18.97 -9.87 22.22
CA GLY A 136 -19.78 -9.35 23.31
C GLY A 136 -19.94 -10.37 24.43
N GLU A 137 -20.06 -11.65 24.07
CA GLU A 137 -20.13 -12.75 25.04
C GLU A 137 -18.79 -12.95 25.77
N SER A 138 -17.65 -12.84 25.07
CA SER A 138 -16.32 -13.01 25.69
C SER A 138 -16.06 -11.98 26.80
N CYS A 139 -16.53 -10.75 26.63
CA CYS A 139 -16.47 -9.71 27.67
C CYS A 139 -17.19 -10.08 28.98
N THR A 140 -18.33 -10.75 28.87
CA THR A 140 -19.09 -11.19 30.06
C THR A 140 -18.40 -12.38 30.71
N ILE A 141 -17.89 -13.31 29.90
CA ILE A 141 -17.18 -14.50 30.37
C ILE A 141 -15.89 -14.12 31.10
N LEU A 142 -15.10 -13.18 30.58
CA LEU A 142 -13.86 -12.74 31.23
C LEU A 142 -14.10 -12.11 32.60
N LYS A 143 -15.16 -11.30 32.76
CA LYS A 143 -15.51 -10.74 34.08
C LYS A 143 -15.88 -11.81 35.11
N LEU A 144 -16.40 -12.96 34.67
CA LEU A 144 -16.79 -14.07 35.56
C LEU A 144 -15.64 -15.06 35.83
N LEU A 145 -14.85 -15.40 34.81
CA LEU A 145 -13.89 -16.51 34.83
C LEU A 145 -12.43 -16.06 34.64
N GLY A 146 -12.20 -14.80 34.30
CA GLY A 146 -10.88 -14.26 34.00
C GLY A 146 -9.92 -14.18 35.18
N PHE A 147 -10.41 -14.37 36.42
CA PHE A 147 -9.59 -14.26 37.62
C PHE A 147 -8.47 -15.32 37.67
N TRP A 148 -8.73 -16.53 37.18
CA TRP A 148 -7.72 -17.59 37.10
C TRP A 148 -6.60 -17.20 36.14
N ALA A 149 -6.97 -16.80 34.92
CA ALA A 149 -6.01 -16.37 33.91
C ALA A 149 -5.22 -15.14 34.37
N TYR A 150 -5.86 -14.19 35.04
CA TYR A 150 -5.19 -13.01 35.59
C TYR A 150 -4.13 -13.36 36.64
N GLY A 151 -4.46 -14.26 37.57
CA GLY A 151 -3.53 -14.71 38.61
C GLY A 151 -2.31 -15.44 38.05
N ASP A 152 -2.50 -16.28 37.03
CA ASP A 152 -1.44 -17.10 36.43
C ASP A 152 -0.49 -16.32 35.51
N SER A 153 -0.92 -15.14 35.02
CA SER A 153 -0.20 -14.37 34.00
C SER A 153 0.97 -13.52 34.54
N ASN A 154 1.14 -13.42 35.86
CA ASN A 154 2.03 -12.45 36.51
C ASN A 154 3.51 -12.45 36.02
N TYR A 155 3.98 -11.32 35.48
CA TYR A 155 5.37 -11.09 35.02
C TYR A 155 6.41 -10.88 36.14
N THR A 156 6.05 -11.06 37.42
CA THR A 156 7.00 -10.94 38.55
C THR A 156 8.25 -11.80 38.41
N ASN A 157 8.19 -12.87 37.60
CA ASN A 157 9.40 -13.51 37.10
C ASN A 157 9.62 -13.12 35.61
N PRO A 158 10.52 -12.16 35.30
CA PRO A 158 10.84 -11.82 33.93
C PRO A 158 11.42 -13.02 33.17
N GLU A 159 12.13 -13.96 33.80
CA GLU A 159 12.63 -15.17 33.10
C GLU A 159 11.50 -16.12 32.69
N LYS A 160 10.33 -16.00 33.34
CA LYS A 160 9.10 -16.71 33.00
C LYS A 160 8.30 -15.94 31.95
N HIS A 161 8.98 -15.15 31.11
CA HIS A 161 8.40 -14.47 29.94
C HIS A 161 7.34 -15.38 29.33
N ALA A 162 6.19 -14.80 28.95
CA ALA A 162 5.29 -15.46 28.02
C ALA A 162 6.17 -16.04 26.91
N ASN A 163 6.05 -17.34 26.63
CA ASN A 163 6.90 -18.09 25.68
C ASN A 163 6.65 -17.62 24.23
N VAL A 164 6.65 -16.31 24.02
CA VAL A 164 6.41 -15.62 22.77
C VAL A 164 7.79 -15.31 22.22
N LYS A 165 8.13 -16.07 21.19
CA LYS A 165 9.29 -15.80 20.36
C LYS A 165 9.16 -14.36 19.82
N PRO A 166 10.18 -13.51 19.92
CA PRO A 166 10.20 -12.21 19.24
C PRO A 166 9.91 -12.38 17.75
N ILE A 167 9.05 -11.53 17.19
CA ILE A 167 8.66 -11.54 15.78
C ILE A 167 8.93 -10.16 15.21
N SER A 168 9.75 -10.09 14.17
CA SER A 168 10.03 -8.89 13.39
C SER A 168 9.19 -8.89 12.09
N PRO A 169 8.90 -7.70 11.52
CA PRO A 169 8.19 -7.59 10.25
C PRO A 169 8.93 -8.31 9.13
N LYS A 170 8.31 -9.32 8.52
CA LYS A 170 8.92 -10.07 7.41
C LYS A 170 8.98 -9.25 6.12
N SER A 171 8.02 -8.33 5.95
CA SER A 171 7.96 -7.47 4.76
C SER A 171 9.05 -6.39 4.72
N VAL A 172 9.79 -6.19 5.82
CA VAL A 172 10.91 -5.23 5.91
C VAL A 172 12.05 -5.83 6.71
N THR A 173 12.93 -6.57 6.05
CA THR A 173 14.09 -7.21 6.72
C THR A 173 15.12 -6.20 7.22
N GLU A 174 15.18 -5.01 6.62
CA GLU A 174 16.15 -3.96 6.91
C GLU A 174 15.97 -3.33 8.30
N ILE A 175 14.78 -3.46 8.89
CA ILE A 175 14.48 -2.97 10.24
C ILE A 175 14.50 -4.09 11.30
N GLU A 176 14.85 -5.32 10.92
CA GLU A 176 14.74 -6.47 11.82
C GLU A 176 15.54 -6.26 13.11
N GLU A 177 16.78 -5.78 13.00
CA GLU A 177 17.63 -5.51 14.15
C GLU A 177 17.04 -4.41 15.06
N ASP A 178 16.63 -3.28 14.48
CA ASP A 178 15.99 -2.17 15.21
C ASP A 178 14.68 -2.61 15.89
N TYR A 179 13.94 -3.53 15.26
CA TYR A 179 12.70 -4.05 15.79
C TYR A 179 12.93 -5.06 16.91
N LEU A 180 13.89 -5.97 16.75
CA LEU A 180 14.24 -6.96 17.78
C LEU A 180 14.81 -6.28 19.03
N TYR A 181 15.50 -5.14 18.87
CA TYR A 181 15.96 -4.35 19.99
C TYR A 181 14.81 -3.76 20.84
N LEU A 182 13.62 -3.52 20.25
CA LEU A 182 12.45 -3.07 21.01
C LEU A 182 12.03 -4.04 22.11
N TYR A 183 12.16 -5.35 21.89
CA TYR A 183 11.82 -6.36 22.89
C TYR A 183 12.72 -6.26 24.13
N GLN A 184 13.97 -5.83 23.96
CA GLN A 184 14.89 -5.59 25.07
C GLN A 184 14.56 -4.27 25.78
N ALA A 185 14.17 -3.24 25.02
CA ALA A 185 13.81 -1.93 25.56
C ALA A 185 12.43 -1.89 26.25
N CYS A 186 11.51 -2.77 25.84
CA CYS A 186 10.10 -2.81 26.22
C CYS A 186 9.66 -4.20 26.72
N PRO A 187 10.31 -4.82 27.73
CA PRO A 187 10.16 -6.24 28.07
C PRO A 187 8.77 -6.66 28.55
N HIS A 188 7.90 -5.70 28.88
CA HIS A 188 6.52 -5.93 29.35
C HIS A 188 5.47 -5.81 28.26
N ASN A 189 5.89 -5.51 27.03
CA ASN A 189 5.00 -5.31 25.88
C ASN A 189 5.31 -6.28 24.73
N ASN A 190 6.00 -7.39 25.02
CA ASN A 190 6.53 -8.29 24.00
C ASN A 190 5.42 -8.91 23.15
N ILE A 191 4.26 -9.22 23.75
CA ILE A 191 3.14 -9.84 23.04
C ILE A 191 2.49 -8.82 22.10
N THR A 192 2.27 -7.60 22.58
CA THR A 192 1.75 -6.48 21.79
C THR A 192 2.67 -6.12 20.63
N LEU A 193 3.99 -6.04 20.87
CA LEU A 193 4.98 -5.79 19.82
C LEU A 193 4.96 -6.89 18.76
N ALA A 194 4.93 -8.17 19.16
CA ALA A 194 4.80 -9.28 18.20
C ALA A 194 3.52 -9.15 17.35
N SER A 195 2.40 -8.81 17.99
CA SER A 195 1.15 -8.58 17.27
C SER A 195 1.20 -7.36 16.34
N CYS A 196 1.89 -6.26 16.71
CA CYS A 196 2.10 -5.12 15.82
C CYS A 196 2.85 -5.55 14.55
N SER A 197 3.92 -6.34 14.70
CA SER A 197 4.68 -6.89 13.58
C SER A 197 3.82 -7.76 12.66
N ILE A 198 3.08 -8.71 13.24
CA ILE A 198 2.21 -9.62 12.48
C ILE A 198 1.15 -8.84 11.69
N ASN A 199 0.53 -7.85 12.34
CA ASN A 199 -0.49 -7.02 11.71
C ASN A 199 0.08 -6.13 10.60
N PHE A 200 1.33 -5.69 10.72
CA PHE A 200 2.01 -4.99 9.63
C PHE A 200 2.21 -5.92 8.42
N ASP A 201 2.68 -7.15 8.61
CA ASP A 201 2.85 -8.10 7.50
C ASP A 201 1.51 -8.35 6.79
N VAL A 202 0.44 -8.62 7.54
CA VAL A 202 -0.92 -8.78 7.00
C VAL A 202 -1.41 -7.51 6.30
N CYS A 203 -1.11 -6.32 6.84
CA CYS A 203 -1.46 -5.07 6.19
C CYS A 203 -0.75 -4.95 4.84
N THR A 204 0.53 -5.30 4.75
CA THR A 204 1.32 -5.18 3.51
C THR A 204 0.90 -6.15 2.40
N ASP A 205 0.15 -7.21 2.74
CA ASP A 205 -0.44 -8.11 1.76
C ASP A 205 -1.60 -7.43 0.99
N VAL A 206 -2.27 -6.47 1.60
CA VAL A 206 -3.46 -5.80 1.05
C VAL A 206 -3.19 -4.34 0.64
N HIS A 207 -2.37 -3.64 1.41
CA HIS A 207 -2.13 -2.20 1.28
C HIS A 207 -0.67 -1.90 0.92
N SER A 208 -0.39 -0.64 0.59
CA SER A 208 0.97 -0.22 0.31
C SER A 208 1.80 -0.12 1.60
N ILE A 209 3.10 -0.43 1.49
CA ILE A 209 4.03 -0.44 2.65
C ILE A 209 4.07 0.91 3.38
N ASP A 210 3.91 2.03 2.69
CA ASP A 210 3.85 3.36 3.31
C ASP A 210 2.63 3.57 4.19
N PHE A 211 1.47 3.06 3.77
CA PHE A 211 0.25 3.08 4.57
C PHE A 211 0.45 2.24 5.84
N CYS A 212 0.92 0.99 5.68
CA CYS A 212 1.14 0.07 6.80
C CYS A 212 2.25 0.54 7.75
N ALA A 213 3.28 1.22 7.23
CA ALA A 213 4.39 1.74 8.03
C ALA A 213 3.93 2.76 9.07
N ALA A 214 3.01 3.65 8.70
CA ALA A 214 2.42 4.60 9.64
C ALA A 214 1.61 3.89 10.74
N ASP A 215 0.84 2.86 10.37
CA ASP A 215 0.05 2.06 11.31
C ASP A 215 0.94 1.24 12.26
N LEU A 216 2.02 0.64 11.76
CA LEU A 216 3.01 -0.04 12.60
C LEU A 216 3.62 0.93 13.62
N CYS A 217 3.99 2.14 13.17
CA CYS A 217 4.53 3.18 14.05
C CYS A 217 3.55 3.57 15.15
N HIS A 218 2.27 3.75 14.82
CA HIS A 218 1.23 4.02 15.82
C HIS A 218 1.11 2.87 16.82
N CYS A 219 1.06 1.63 16.33
CA CYS A 219 0.98 0.43 17.17
C CYS A 219 2.13 0.34 18.18
N ILE A 220 3.38 0.51 17.74
CA ILE A 220 4.55 0.42 18.63
C ILE A 220 4.63 1.60 19.59
N LEU A 221 4.28 2.83 19.16
CA LEU A 221 4.27 4.00 20.05
C LEU A 221 3.20 3.89 21.14
N ASP A 222 2.03 3.39 20.79
CA ASP A 222 0.96 3.17 21.76
C ASP A 222 1.34 2.06 22.75
N SER A 223 2.01 1.00 22.28
CA SER A 223 2.58 -0.01 23.19
C SER A 223 3.59 0.61 24.16
N ALA A 224 4.49 1.50 23.71
CA ALA A 224 5.49 2.11 24.58
C ALA A 224 4.90 3.02 25.66
N GLN A 225 3.79 3.70 25.36
CA GLN A 225 3.06 4.50 26.35
C GLN A 225 2.49 3.64 27.48
N GLU A 226 2.27 2.35 27.22
CA GLU A 226 1.77 1.39 28.20
C GLU A 226 2.84 0.79 29.10
N SER A 227 4.11 0.97 28.78
CA SER A 227 5.18 0.45 29.63
C SER A 227 5.15 1.09 31.03
N PRO A 228 5.46 0.33 32.09
CA PRO A 228 5.62 0.87 33.43
C PRO A 228 6.60 2.05 33.45
N SER A 229 6.38 3.01 34.36
CA SER A 229 7.13 4.28 34.40
C SER A 229 8.66 4.12 34.47
N MET A 230 9.14 2.99 34.99
CA MET A 230 10.56 2.66 35.07
C MET A 230 11.19 2.37 33.70
N PHE A 231 10.44 1.76 32.78
CA PHE A 231 10.91 1.38 31.45
C PHE A 231 10.44 2.33 30.34
N SER A 232 9.42 3.15 30.62
CA SER A 232 8.77 4.01 29.63
C SER A 232 9.73 4.96 28.91
N LYS A 233 10.78 5.47 29.57
CA LYS A 233 11.75 6.37 28.93
C LYS A 233 12.60 5.68 27.86
N ASN A 234 13.17 4.51 28.19
CA ASN A 234 13.98 3.75 27.25
C ASN A 234 13.09 3.19 26.13
N CYS A 235 11.96 2.57 26.50
CA CYS A 235 11.01 2.04 25.53
C CYS A 235 10.48 3.11 24.56
N SER A 236 10.11 4.30 25.05
CA SER A 236 9.66 5.42 24.19
C SER A 236 10.76 5.96 23.27
N LYS A 237 12.01 6.01 23.75
CA LYS A 237 13.14 6.44 22.94
C LYS A 237 13.40 5.46 21.81
N GLU A 238 13.49 4.16 22.12
CA GLU A 238 13.80 3.14 21.12
C GLU A 238 12.65 2.95 20.13
N THR A 239 11.38 3.00 20.57
CA THR A 239 10.24 3.03 19.63
C THR A 239 10.28 4.21 18.67
N THR A 240 10.71 5.40 19.12
CA THR A 240 10.88 6.55 18.22
C THR A 240 11.97 6.31 17.16
N ILE A 241 13.07 5.65 17.54
CA ILE A 241 14.16 5.29 16.63
C ILE A 241 13.66 4.27 15.60
N THR A 242 13.02 3.18 16.04
CA THR A 242 12.47 2.16 15.16
C THR A 242 11.38 2.72 14.24
N CYS A 243 10.48 3.58 14.73
CA CYS A 243 9.50 4.29 13.89
C CYS A 243 10.18 5.10 12.77
N ARG A 244 11.25 5.83 13.10
CA ARG A 244 11.99 6.62 12.10
C ARG A 244 12.61 5.71 11.04
N ALA A 245 13.17 4.56 11.43
CA ALA A 245 13.71 3.58 10.50
C ALA A 245 12.62 3.02 9.56
N ILE A 246 11.49 2.61 10.12
CA ILE A 246 10.30 2.12 9.39
C ILE A 246 9.81 3.15 8.35
N LEU A 247 9.60 4.40 8.77
CA LEU A 247 9.11 5.47 7.88
C LEU A 247 10.13 5.88 6.83
N ASN A 248 11.42 5.89 7.18
CA ASN A 248 12.48 6.16 6.21
C ASN A 248 12.50 5.06 5.13
N TYR A 249 12.46 3.79 5.53
CA TYR A 249 12.39 2.67 4.60
C TYR A 249 11.17 2.75 3.67
N SER A 250 9.98 3.00 4.23
CA SER A 250 8.76 3.12 3.42
C SER A 250 8.83 4.28 2.43
N SER A 251 9.43 5.41 2.83
CA SER A 251 9.66 6.56 1.95
C SER A 251 10.61 6.23 0.78
N GLN A 252 11.64 5.42 1.02
CA GLN A 252 12.58 4.98 -0.03
C GLN A 252 11.89 4.06 -1.05
N ILE A 253 11.04 3.14 -0.60
CA ILE A 253 10.22 2.30 -1.49
C ILE A 253 9.31 3.17 -2.35
N LEU A 254 8.63 4.14 -1.74
CA LEU A 254 7.76 5.05 -2.48
C LEU A 254 8.54 5.83 -3.55
N ALA A 255 9.72 6.34 -3.18
CA ALA A 255 10.61 7.03 -4.11
C ALA A 255 11.04 6.12 -5.27
N ALA A 256 11.42 4.88 -4.98
CA ALA A 256 11.81 3.89 -5.99
C ALA A 256 10.65 3.51 -6.92
N LYS A 257 9.44 3.30 -6.39
CA LYS A 257 8.22 3.04 -7.17
C LYS A 257 7.86 4.23 -8.06
N SER A 258 7.96 5.45 -7.53
CA SER A 258 7.73 6.68 -8.28
C SER A 258 8.72 6.84 -9.44
N ALA A 259 10.01 6.65 -9.17
CA ALA A 259 11.05 6.71 -10.20
C ALA A 259 10.82 5.66 -11.32
N THR A 260 10.42 4.44 -10.94
CA THR A 260 10.10 3.38 -11.91
C THR A 260 8.91 3.75 -12.79
N LYS A 261 7.83 4.27 -12.20
CA LYS A 261 6.65 4.74 -12.96
C LYS A 261 7.02 5.85 -13.94
N ILE A 262 7.82 6.83 -13.50
CA ILE A 262 8.28 7.93 -14.35
C ILE A 262 9.12 7.38 -15.51
N ASN A 263 10.06 6.48 -15.25
CA ASN A 263 10.89 5.86 -16.28
C ASN A 263 10.04 5.08 -17.30
N VAL A 264 9.04 4.33 -16.84
CA VAL A 264 8.10 3.62 -17.74
C VAL A 264 7.33 4.61 -18.61
N ILE A 265 6.82 5.71 -18.05
CA ILE A 265 6.09 6.74 -18.81
C ILE A 265 7.02 7.37 -19.86
N ILE A 266 8.24 7.75 -19.49
CA ILE A 266 9.23 8.32 -20.41
C ILE A 266 9.55 7.35 -21.55
N CYS A 267 9.82 6.07 -21.24
CA CYS A 267 10.07 5.04 -22.25
C CYS A 267 8.88 4.85 -23.20
N THR A 268 7.65 4.85 -22.67
CA THR A 268 6.43 4.71 -23.48
C THR A 268 6.26 5.91 -24.43
N VAL A 269 6.50 7.13 -23.94
CA VAL A 269 6.43 8.36 -24.75
C VAL A 269 7.50 8.36 -25.85
N MET A 270 8.75 7.97 -25.52
CA MET A 270 9.82 7.86 -26.51
C MET A 270 9.52 6.81 -27.58
N PHE A 271 8.93 5.68 -27.19
CA PHE A 271 8.52 4.63 -28.13
C PHE A 271 7.43 5.11 -29.09
N ILE A 272 6.39 5.78 -28.57
CA ILE A 272 5.32 6.36 -29.39
C ILE A 272 5.89 7.40 -30.37
N ALA A 273 6.80 8.27 -29.91
CA ALA A 273 7.46 9.25 -30.76
C ALA A 273 8.28 8.59 -31.87
N ALA A 274 9.03 7.52 -31.56
CA ALA A 274 9.80 6.78 -32.55
C ALA A 274 8.90 6.13 -33.62
N VAL A 275 7.80 5.49 -33.21
CA VAL A 275 6.81 4.91 -34.14
C VAL A 275 6.21 5.99 -35.03
N PHE A 276 5.84 7.14 -34.47
CA PHE A 276 5.28 8.25 -35.25
C PHE A 276 6.29 8.77 -36.29
N MET A 277 7.57 8.89 -35.93
CA MET A 277 8.64 9.28 -36.85
C MET A 277 8.84 8.26 -37.98
N ILE A 278 8.76 6.95 -37.68
CA ILE A 278 8.84 5.89 -38.68
C ILE A 278 7.64 5.97 -39.64
N LEU A 279 6.43 6.19 -39.13
CA LEU A 279 5.22 6.33 -39.96
C LEU A 279 5.27 7.57 -40.85
N ILE A 280 5.74 8.71 -40.32
CA ILE A 280 5.97 9.91 -41.13
C ILE A 280 7.00 9.61 -42.22
N GLY A 281 8.15 9.02 -41.86
CA GLY A 281 9.19 8.64 -42.82
C GLY A 281 8.65 7.73 -43.93
N TRP A 282 7.86 6.72 -43.57
CA TRP A 282 7.24 5.81 -44.54
C TRP A 282 6.25 6.52 -45.46
N SER A 283 5.44 7.45 -44.93
CA SER A 283 4.50 8.24 -45.72
C SER A 283 5.18 9.17 -46.73
N LEU A 284 6.29 9.80 -46.34
CA LEU A 284 7.09 10.66 -47.19
C LEU A 284 7.80 9.85 -48.29
N TRP A 285 8.36 8.69 -47.94
CA TRP A 285 8.97 7.77 -48.89
C TRP A 285 7.97 7.29 -49.94
N LYS A 286 6.75 6.90 -49.51
CA LYS A 286 5.67 6.48 -50.43
C LYS A 286 5.29 7.60 -51.41
N ARG A 287 5.20 8.85 -50.94
CA ARG A 287 4.94 10.03 -51.81
C ARG A 287 6.08 10.26 -52.81
N GLN A 288 7.34 10.08 -52.41
CA GLN A 288 8.47 10.21 -53.34
C GLN A 288 8.45 9.13 -54.42
N GLN A 289 8.14 7.88 -54.07
CA GLN A 289 8.01 6.80 -55.06
C GLN A 289 6.91 7.09 -56.07
N GLN A 290 5.74 7.55 -55.63
CA GLN A 290 4.66 7.94 -56.54
C GLN A 290 5.08 9.05 -57.51
N ARG A 291 5.89 10.03 -57.06
CA ARG A 291 6.41 11.08 -57.94
C ARG A 291 7.35 10.53 -59.01
N LYS A 292 8.24 9.60 -58.65
CA LYS A 292 9.13 8.94 -59.63
C LYS A 292 8.33 8.18 -60.68
N THR A 293 7.35 7.36 -60.27
CA THR A 293 6.49 6.63 -61.21
C THR A 293 5.68 7.57 -62.12
N GLN A 294 5.22 8.72 -61.61
CA GLN A 294 4.52 9.72 -62.44
C GLN A 294 5.46 10.40 -63.45
N GLN A 295 6.71 10.68 -63.07
CA GLN A 295 7.72 11.22 -63.99
C GLN A 295 8.06 10.22 -65.11
N GLU A 296 8.29 8.95 -64.77
CA GLU A 296 8.54 7.89 -65.76
C GLU A 296 7.36 7.75 -66.75
N LYS A 297 6.11 7.81 -66.25
CA LYS A 297 4.92 7.80 -67.11
C LYS A 297 4.83 9.03 -68.03
N GLN A 298 5.21 10.21 -67.55
CA GLN A 298 5.25 11.42 -68.39
C GLN A 298 6.35 11.37 -69.46
N GLU A 299 7.51 10.80 -69.15
CA GLU A 299 8.61 10.64 -70.11
C GLU A 299 8.24 9.62 -71.20
N HIS A 300 7.68 8.47 -70.83
CA HIS A 300 7.20 7.48 -71.81
C HIS A 300 6.03 7.99 -72.66
N GLY A 301 5.10 8.77 -72.09
CA GLY A 301 3.99 9.35 -72.84
C GLY A 301 4.42 10.39 -73.90
N LYS A 302 5.50 11.15 -73.65
CA LYS A 302 6.02 12.12 -74.64
C LYS A 302 6.57 11.45 -75.90
N VAL A 303 7.17 10.26 -75.78
CA VAL A 303 7.74 9.55 -76.94
C VAL A 303 6.65 9.07 -77.90
N MET A 304 5.46 8.75 -77.39
CA MET A 304 4.35 8.22 -78.20
C MET A 304 3.67 9.28 -79.08
N HIS A 305 3.55 10.53 -78.61
CA HIS A 305 2.94 11.62 -79.38
C HIS A 305 3.82 12.20 -80.50
N THR A 306 5.15 11.96 -80.46
CA THR A 306 6.05 12.36 -81.55
C THR A 306 5.97 11.45 -82.79
N VAL A 307 5.35 10.27 -82.70
CA VAL A 307 5.29 9.32 -83.83
C VAL A 307 4.01 9.50 -84.66
N GLU A 308 2.94 10.05 -84.10
CA GLU A 308 1.67 10.27 -84.83
C GLU A 308 1.59 11.60 -85.60
N SER A 309 2.40 12.61 -85.24
CA SER A 309 2.41 13.90 -85.96
C SER A 309 3.19 13.89 -87.29
N ALA A 310 3.76 12.75 -87.70
CA ALA A 310 4.47 12.60 -88.97
C ALA A 310 3.62 11.97 -90.10
N ARG A 311 2.31 11.72 -89.88
CA ARG A 311 1.46 10.99 -90.84
C ARG A 311 0.30 11.81 -91.44
N SER A 312 0.44 13.12 -91.54
CA SER A 312 -0.56 14.00 -92.17
C SER A 312 0.11 15.02 -93.11
N VAL A 313 0.70 14.53 -94.21
CA VAL A 313 0.89 15.32 -95.43
C VAL A 313 0.70 14.37 -96.61
N ASN A 314 -0.48 14.42 -97.25
CA ASN A 314 -0.56 14.22 -98.69
C ASN A 314 -1.74 15.04 -99.22
N PRO A 315 -1.49 16.10 -100.00
CA PRO A 315 -2.52 16.85 -100.68
C PRO A 315 -2.98 16.12 -101.96
N LEU A 316 -4.19 16.45 -102.36
CA LEU A 316 -4.84 16.12 -103.63
C LEU A 316 -3.88 16.28 -104.82
N LEU A 317 -4.00 15.35 -105.78
CA LEU A 317 -3.84 15.65 -107.20
C LEU A 317 -5.02 15.04 -107.93
N ASP A 318 -5.72 15.93 -108.62
CA ASP A 318 -6.76 15.69 -109.61
C ASP A 318 -6.22 14.80 -110.74
N ASP A 319 -7.08 13.95 -111.32
CA ASP A 319 -7.03 13.75 -112.76
C ASP A 319 -8.44 13.53 -113.31
N GLU A 320 -8.77 14.43 -114.21
CA GLU A 320 -9.95 14.54 -115.05
C GLU A 320 -9.53 13.96 -116.39
N THR A 321 -10.20 12.93 -116.93
CA THR A 321 -10.32 12.68 -118.38
C THR A 321 -11.19 11.45 -118.69
N ASP A 322 -12.25 11.73 -119.47
CA ASP A 322 -12.99 10.91 -120.46
C ASP A 322 -13.18 9.38 -120.30
#